data_AF-A0A9D4BP36-F1
#
_entry.id   AF-A0A9D4BP36-F1
#
_cell.length_a   1.000
_cell.length_b   1.000
_cell.length_c   1.000
_cell.angle_alpha   90.00
_cell.angle_beta   90.00
_cell.angle_gamma   90.00
#
_symmetry.space_group_name_H-M   'P 1'
#
loop_
_entity.id
_entity.type
_entity.pdbx_description
1 polymer ?
#
loop_
_entity_poly.entity_id
_entity_poly.type
_entity_poly.pdbx_seq_one_letter_code
_entity_poly.pdbx_strand_id
1 'polypeptide(L)' 'MRPHSTLRRFLVHPKDTTLTEEVCGCVYKIPCKNCETVYIGETGRKLGTR' A
#
# COMPACT_ATOMS: atom_id res chain seq x y z
N MET A 1 10.00 -33.00 16.10
CA MET A 1 8.69 -32.41 16.47
C MET A 1 8.80 -30.89 16.35
N ARG A 2 8.08 -30.24 15.42
CA ARG A 2 8.11 -28.76 15.32
C ARG A 2 7.14 -28.19 16.37
N PRO A 3 7.53 -27.15 17.12
CA PRO A 3 6.63 -26.53 18.09
C PRO A 3 5.39 -25.96 17.38
N HIS A 4 4.21 -26.34 17.85
CA HIS A 4 2.91 -25.98 17.26
C HIS A 4 2.60 -24.47 17.32
N SER A 5 3.26 -23.77 18.24
CA SER A 5 3.11 -22.34 18.44
C SER A 5 4.48 -21.72 18.76
N THR A 6 5.00 -20.91 17.85
CA THR A 6 6.24 -20.16 18.05
C THR A 6 5.90 -18.75 18.54
N LEU A 7 6.79 -18.13 19.33
CA LEU A 7 6.62 -16.74 19.79
C LEU A 7 6.38 -15.78 18.62
N ARG A 8 6.97 -16.04 17.45
CA ARG A 8 6.73 -15.28 16.21
C ARG A 8 5.24 -15.21 15.85
N ARG A 9 4.48 -16.29 16.04
CA ARG A 9 3.04 -16.34 15.75
C ARG A 9 2.22 -15.40 16.65
N PHE A 10 2.69 -15.12 17.86
CA PHE A 10 1.99 -14.25 18.81
C PHE A 10 2.51 -12.82 18.84
N LEU A 11 3.78 -12.61 18.51
CA LEU A 11 4.46 -11.31 18.64
C LEU A 11 4.62 -10.57 17.31
N VAL A 12 4.73 -11.29 16.20
CA VAL A 12 4.87 -10.66 14.88
C VAL A 12 3.48 -10.46 14.29
N HIS A 13 2.87 -9.35 14.68
CA HIS A 13 1.80 -8.76 13.91
C HIS A 13 2.44 -8.00 12.75
N PRO A 14 1.97 -8.16 11.51
CA PRO A 14 2.29 -7.21 10.45
C PRO A 14 1.96 -5.81 10.96
N LYS A 15 2.83 -4.82 10.67
CA LYS A 15 2.53 -3.42 10.98
C LYS A 15 1.15 -3.07 10.42
N ASP A 16 0.44 -2.18 11.12
CA ASP A 16 -0.85 -1.67 10.63
C ASP A 16 -0.70 -1.23 9.18
N THR A 17 -1.63 -1.67 8.34
CA THR A 17 -1.64 -1.29 6.92
C THR A 17 -1.84 0.21 6.83
N THR A 18 -0.85 0.90 6.27
CA THR A 18 -0.96 2.33 5.96
C THR A 18 -2.07 2.55 4.93
N LEU A 19 -2.96 3.50 5.21
CA LEU A 19 -3.96 3.95 4.25
C LEU A 19 -3.28 4.41 2.96
N THR A 20 -3.89 4.12 1.81
CA THR A 20 -3.30 4.41 0.50
C THR A 20 -2.94 5.89 0.33
N GLU A 21 -3.74 6.79 0.92
CA GLU A 21 -3.54 8.25 0.90
C GLU A 21 -2.26 8.68 1.63
N GLU A 22 -1.82 7.91 2.62
CA GLU A 22 -0.64 8.20 3.44
C GLU A 22 0.65 7.63 2.85
N VAL A 23 0.55 6.88 1.75
CA VAL A 23 1.70 6.27 1.08
C VAL A 23 2.46 7.34 0.30
N CYS A 24 3.78 7.40 0.50
CA CYS A 24 4.73 8.23 -0.23
C CYS A 24 5.57 7.36 -1.18
N GLY A 25 6.13 7.97 -2.23
CA GLY A 25 7.06 7.29 -3.14
C GLY A 25 6.38 6.20 -3.97
N CYS A 26 5.07 6.29 -4.19
CA CYS A 26 4.29 5.30 -4.92
C CYS A 26 3.99 5.74 -6.35
N VAL A 27 3.79 4.75 -7.21
CA VAL A 27 3.21 4.91 -8.54
C VAL A 27 1.70 4.67 -8.42
N TYR A 28 0.88 5.60 -8.93
CA TYR A 28 -0.57 5.48 -8.90
C TYR A 28 -1.16 5.55 -10.32
N LYS A 29 -2.40 5.09 -10.43
CA LYS A 29 -3.16 4.99 -11.69
C LYS A 29 -4.49 5.70 -11.55
N ILE A 30 -4.78 6.63 -12.45
CA ILE A 30 -6.08 7.31 -12.53
C ILE A 30 -6.73 6.96 -13.88
N PRO A 31 -7.89 6.27 -13.89
CA PRO A 31 -8.60 5.98 -15.13
C PRO A 31 -9.26 7.23 -15.72
N CYS A 32 -9.17 7.37 -17.04
CA CYS A 32 -10.00 8.32 -17.78
C CYS A 32 -11.47 7.92 -17.63
N LYS A 33 -12.35 8.89 -17.34
CA LYS A 33 -13.79 8.61 -17.21
C LYS A 33 -14.47 8.37 -18.56
N ASN A 34 -13.91 8.93 -19.63
CA ASN A 34 -14.55 9.00 -20.95
C ASN A 34 -13.83 8.12 -22.00
N CYS A 35 -12.78 7.41 -21.60
CA CYS A 35 -11.91 6.69 -22.51
C CYS A 35 -11.14 5.58 -21.80
N GLU A 36 -10.65 4.59 -22.53
CA GLU A 36 -9.91 3.44 -21.97
C GLU A 36 -8.46 3.75 -21.57
N THR A 37 -8.08 5.03 -21.64
CA THR A 37 -6.73 5.46 -21.28
C THR A 37 -6.61 5.67 -19.78
N VAL A 38 -5.39 5.54 -19.27
CA VAL A 38 -5.08 5.64 -17.85
C VAL A 38 -3.86 6.51 -17.68
N TYR A 39 -3.98 7.48 -16.77
CA TYR A 39 -2.86 8.29 -16.35
C TYR A 39 -2.08 7.54 -15.27
N ILE A 40 -0.77 7.37 -15.48
CA ILE A 40 0.14 6.75 -14.52
C ILE A 40 1.15 7.83 -14.12
N GLY A 41 1.32 8.03 -12.82
CA GLY A 41 2.26 9.01 -12.29
C GLY A 41 2.93 8.50 -11.02
N GLU A 42 4.11 9.04 -10.74
CA GLU A 42 4.83 8.83 -9.48
C GLU A 42 4.71 10.07 -8.58
N THR A 43 4.73 9.88 -7.26
CA THR A 43 4.79 10.97 -6.30
C THR A 43 5.72 10.64 -5.13
N GLY A 44 6.62 11.56 -4.80
CA GLY A 44 7.41 11.48 -3.56
C GLY A 44 6.65 11.95 -2.31
N ARG A 45 5.53 12.66 -2.49
CA ARG A 45 4.64 13.12 -1.41
C ARG A 45 3.55 12.08 -1.13
N LYS A 46 2.86 12.23 0.00
CA LYS A 46 1.66 11.43 0.35
C LYS A 46 0.65 11.47 -0.78
N LEU A 47 0.13 10.32 -1.21
CA LEU A 47 -0.81 10.23 -2.33
C LEU A 47 -2.04 11.13 -2.15
N GLY A 48 -2.57 11.23 -0.93
CA GLY A 48 -3.77 12.05 -0.63
C GLY A 48 -3.54 13.57 -0.66
N THR A 49 -2.29 14.02 -0.79
CA THR A 49 -1.96 15.45 -0.88
C THR A 49 -1.83 15.97 -2.31
N ARG A 50 -2.13 15.12 -3.30
CA ARG A 50 -2.06 15.43 -4.73
C ARG A 50 -3.46 15.61 -5.32
#